data_AF-A0A5X6LCZ7-F1
#
_entry.id   AF-A0A5X6LCZ7-F1
#
_cell.length_a   1.000
_cell.length_b   1.000
_cell.length_c   1.000
_cell.angle_alpha   90.00
_cell.angle_beta   90.00
_cell.angle_gamma   90.00
#
_symmetry.space_group_name_H-M   'P 1'
#
loop_
_entity.id
_entity.type
_entity.pdbx_description
1 polymer ?
#
loop_
_entity_poly.entity_id
_entity_poly.type
_entity_poly.pdbx_seq_one_letter_code
_entity_poly.pdbx_strand_id
1 'polypeptide(L)'
;MSRVISTTVYLSDELSESAREKARAWYCEEGGLEYDWYSDVYEDFILICNILGMRLKTRTFTTTGGRSHEKACIWFSGFCCQGDGACFEGHYRYQPQAARNIRDHAPQDEELHRIADELQAIQQRHFWQLQADIQHRGRYYHAHTMNITVTRHNVAAQDVTEDAEHALSEALYDLAHWLYCQLENEYAWLTSPEAVDEALIAGGYTFTEAGHRFG
;
A
#
# COMPACT_ATOMS: atom_id res chain seq x y z
N MET A 1 14.18 50.49 5.36
CA MET A 1 13.72 50.60 3.96
C MET A 1 13.69 49.21 3.38
N SER A 2 12.52 48.73 2.95
CA SER A 2 12.41 47.49 2.17
C SER A 2 12.82 47.77 0.71
N ARG A 3 13.44 46.79 0.06
CA ARG A 3 13.67 46.78 -1.40
C ARG A 3 12.69 45.79 -2.02
N VAL A 4 12.04 46.19 -3.10
CA VAL A 4 11.16 45.32 -3.89
C VAL A 4 11.97 44.74 -5.04
N ILE A 5 11.92 43.41 -5.21
CA ILE A 5 12.51 42.68 -6.33
C ILE A 5 11.33 42.13 -7.14
N SER A 6 11.33 42.36 -8.45
CA SER A 6 10.35 41.81 -9.38
C SER A 6 10.99 40.64 -10.12
N THR A 7 10.33 39.48 -10.12
CA THR A 7 10.79 38.26 -10.80
C THR A 7 9.67 37.74 -11.68
N THR A 8 9.98 37.48 -12.95
CA THR A 8 9.07 36.79 -13.87
C THR A 8 9.07 35.30 -13.55
N VAL A 9 7.87 34.71 -13.50
CA VAL A 9 7.66 33.29 -13.26
C VAL A 9 6.78 32.71 -14.36
N TYR A 10 6.90 31.40 -14.56
CA TYR A 10 6.27 30.64 -15.62
C TYR A 10 5.54 29.43 -15.03
N LEU A 11 4.48 29.00 -15.70
CA LEU A 11 3.85 27.69 -15.48
C LEU A 11 4.64 26.58 -16.21
N SER A 12 4.42 25.32 -15.84
CA SER A 12 5.17 24.20 -16.38
C SER A 12 5.02 24.01 -17.90
N ASP A 13 3.88 24.39 -18.48
CA ASP A 13 3.58 24.35 -19.91
C ASP A 13 4.21 25.51 -20.70
N GLU A 14 4.63 26.56 -20.02
CA GLU A 14 5.34 27.71 -20.61
C GLU A 14 6.88 27.51 -20.63
N LEU A 15 7.38 26.47 -19.98
CA LEU A 15 8.80 26.18 -19.88
C LEU A 15 9.36 25.48 -21.14
N SER A 16 10.66 25.70 -21.39
CA SER A 16 11.41 24.84 -22.30
C SER A 16 11.47 23.40 -21.79
N GLU A 17 11.69 22.43 -22.68
CA GLU A 17 11.74 21.00 -22.32
C GLU A 17 12.74 20.71 -21.17
N SER A 18 13.96 21.24 -21.25
CA SER A 18 14.98 21.06 -20.20
C SER A 18 14.61 21.74 -18.87
N ALA A 19 13.88 22.86 -18.91
CA ALA A 19 13.39 23.50 -17.69
C ALA A 19 12.20 22.73 -17.08
N ARG A 20 11.34 22.15 -17.92
CA ARG A 20 10.24 21.29 -17.49
C ARG A 20 10.73 19.99 -16.84
N GLU A 21 11.80 19.39 -17.35
CA GLU A 21 12.44 18.23 -16.69
C GLU A 21 12.91 18.54 -15.27
N LYS A 22 13.47 19.74 -15.03
CA LYS A 22 13.86 20.18 -13.67
C LYS A 22 12.66 20.42 -12.78
N ALA A 23 11.57 20.96 -13.33
CA ALA A 23 10.32 21.15 -12.60
C ALA A 23 9.72 19.79 -12.17
N ARG A 24 9.78 18.78 -13.06
CA ARG A 24 9.36 17.40 -12.74
C ARG A 24 10.26 16.76 -11.68
N ALA A 25 11.58 16.91 -11.81
CA ALA A 25 12.53 16.40 -10.81
C ALA A 25 12.26 17.00 -9.42
N TRP A 26 12.02 18.32 -9.36
CA TRP A 26 11.60 18.98 -8.12
C TRP A 26 10.32 18.38 -7.54
N TYR A 27 9.29 18.14 -8.37
CA TYR A 27 8.03 17.56 -7.92
C TYR A 27 8.23 16.17 -7.29
N CYS A 28 9.03 15.31 -7.92
CA CYS A 28 9.28 13.95 -7.43
C CYS A 28 10.21 13.91 -6.20
N GLU A 29 11.20 14.80 -6.12
CA GLU A 29 12.23 14.78 -5.06
C GLU A 29 11.84 15.58 -3.82
N GLU A 30 11.19 16.74 -3.98
CA GLU A 30 10.95 17.69 -2.88
C GLU A 30 9.52 17.66 -2.31
N GLY A 31 8.65 16.79 -2.81
CA GLY A 31 7.34 16.52 -2.21
C GLY A 31 6.17 17.22 -2.88
N GLY A 32 6.12 17.18 -4.21
CA GLY A 32 4.91 17.54 -4.97
C GLY A 32 3.77 16.53 -4.78
N LEU A 33 4.10 15.27 -4.49
CA LEU A 33 3.14 14.24 -4.12
C LEU A 33 2.45 14.57 -2.79
N GLU A 34 1.14 14.35 -2.75
CA GLU A 34 0.37 14.45 -1.51
C GLU A 34 0.88 13.46 -0.46
N TYR A 35 0.81 13.87 0.82
CA TYR A 35 1.37 13.10 1.94
C TYR A 35 0.74 11.70 2.11
N ASP A 36 -0.48 11.52 1.60
CA ASP A 36 -1.31 10.34 1.70
C ASP A 36 -1.75 9.81 0.33
N TRP A 37 -0.90 9.97 -0.69
CA TRP A 37 -1.11 9.45 -2.05
C TRP A 37 -1.49 7.95 -2.10
N TYR A 38 -1.08 7.17 -1.09
CA TYR A 38 -1.38 5.74 -0.95
C TYR A 38 -2.75 5.43 -0.34
N SER A 39 -3.55 6.45 0.00
CA SER A 39 -4.82 6.30 0.72
C SER A 39 -5.82 5.41 -0.03
N ASP A 40 -6.02 5.64 -1.31
CA ASP A 40 -6.94 4.84 -2.14
C ASP A 40 -6.51 3.36 -2.22
N VAL A 41 -5.21 3.10 -2.38
CA VAL A 41 -4.65 1.73 -2.36
C VAL A 41 -4.90 1.06 -1.01
N TYR A 42 -4.75 1.80 0.09
CA TYR A 42 -5.02 1.28 1.43
C TYR A 42 -6.51 0.99 1.64
N GLU A 43 -7.39 1.86 1.18
CA GLU A 43 -8.84 1.67 1.28
C GLU A 43 -9.30 0.41 0.51
N ASP A 44 -8.80 0.24 -0.72
CA ASP A 44 -9.09 -0.95 -1.52
C ASP A 44 -8.51 -2.23 -0.87
N PHE A 45 -7.28 -2.17 -0.37
CA PHE A 45 -6.66 -3.30 0.34
C PHE A 45 -7.44 -3.71 1.59
N ILE A 46 -7.98 -2.75 2.35
CA ILE A 46 -8.84 -3.04 3.51
C ILE A 46 -10.09 -3.79 3.06
N LEU A 47 -10.72 -3.38 1.96
CA LEU A 47 -11.89 -4.06 1.40
C LEU A 47 -11.54 -5.49 0.97
N ILE A 48 -10.42 -5.68 0.26
CA ILE A 48 -9.91 -6.99 -0.17
C ILE A 48 -9.65 -7.90 1.03
N CYS A 49 -8.98 -7.38 2.07
CA CYS A 49 -8.77 -8.11 3.32
C CYS A 49 -10.11 -8.60 3.91
N ASN A 50 -11.11 -7.71 4.00
CA ASN A 50 -12.42 -8.08 4.53
C ASN A 50 -13.11 -9.17 3.69
N ILE A 51 -13.01 -9.10 2.35
CA ILE A 51 -13.54 -10.13 1.44
C ILE A 51 -12.86 -11.48 1.67
N LEU A 52 -11.54 -11.48 1.87
CA LEU A 52 -10.74 -12.69 2.13
C LEU A 52 -10.94 -13.27 3.53
N GLY A 53 -11.67 -12.59 4.42
CA GLY A 53 -11.85 -13.02 5.82
C GLY A 53 -10.75 -12.57 6.77
N MET A 54 -10.02 -11.52 6.38
CA MET A 54 -8.99 -10.89 7.19
C MET A 54 -9.52 -9.63 7.85
N ARG A 55 -9.39 -9.57 9.17
CA ARG A 55 -9.65 -8.38 9.96
C ARG A 55 -8.34 -7.73 10.34
N LEU A 56 -8.02 -6.60 9.71
CA LEU A 56 -6.82 -5.83 10.02
C LEU A 56 -6.91 -5.25 11.43
N LYS A 57 -5.76 -5.24 12.14
CA LYS A 57 -5.64 -4.55 13.43
C LYS A 57 -5.64 -3.04 13.18
N THR A 58 -6.23 -2.29 14.10
CA THR A 58 -6.16 -0.82 14.08
C THR A 58 -5.33 -0.34 15.27
N ARG A 59 -4.55 0.71 15.04
CA ARG A 59 -3.84 1.45 16.10
C ARG A 59 -4.44 2.83 16.23
N THR A 60 -4.73 3.21 17.46
CA THR A 60 -5.21 4.55 17.79
C THR A 60 -4.02 5.48 17.97
N PHE A 61 -4.01 6.59 17.24
CA PHE A 61 -3.01 7.64 17.37
C PHE A 61 -3.69 8.90 17.90
N THR A 62 -3.14 9.45 18.98
CA THR A 62 -3.62 10.71 19.54
C THR A 62 -2.79 11.85 18.97
N THR A 63 -3.47 12.76 18.28
CA THR A 63 -2.85 13.99 17.80
C THR A 63 -2.52 14.93 18.97
N THR A 64 -1.59 15.86 18.78
CA THR A 64 -1.21 16.87 19.79
C THR A 64 -2.41 17.70 20.28
N GLY A 65 -3.52 17.75 19.53
CA GLY A 65 -4.78 18.38 19.91
C GLY A 65 -5.79 17.49 20.64
N GLY A 66 -5.41 16.28 21.06
CA GLY A 66 -6.26 15.35 21.82
C GLY A 66 -7.30 14.58 20.99
N ARG A 67 -7.29 14.70 19.65
CA ARG A 67 -8.14 13.88 18.77
C ARG A 67 -7.47 12.55 18.51
N SER A 68 -8.21 11.46 18.73
CA SER A 68 -7.78 10.10 18.43
C SER A 68 -8.24 9.69 17.04
N HIS A 69 -7.32 9.16 16.23
CA HIS A 69 -7.59 8.58 14.93
C HIS A 69 -7.23 7.10 14.94
N GLU A 70 -8.08 6.24 14.40
CA GLU A 70 -7.74 4.85 14.15
C GLU A 70 -7.17 4.71 12.75
N LYS A 71 -6.00 4.07 12.62
CA LYS A 71 -5.44 3.67 11.33
C LYS A 71 -5.24 2.18 11.31
N ALA A 72 -5.52 1.55 10.17
CA ALA A 72 -5.18 0.15 9.94
C ALA A 72 -3.66 -0.03 10.04
N CYS A 73 -3.25 -1.16 10.61
CA CYS A 73 -1.86 -1.57 10.72
C CYS A 73 -1.35 -2.06 9.37
N ILE A 74 -1.10 -1.14 8.45
CA ILE A 74 -0.53 -1.38 7.11
C ILE A 74 0.69 -0.48 6.97
N TRP A 75 1.81 -1.05 6.58
CA TRP A 75 3.07 -0.32 6.39
C TRP A 75 3.78 -0.78 5.13
N PHE A 76 4.52 0.14 4.52
CA PHE A 76 5.45 -0.17 3.44
C PHE A 76 6.73 0.66 3.60
N SER A 77 7.76 0.30 2.86
CA SER A 77 8.98 1.11 2.74
C SER A 77 9.55 1.05 1.34
N GLY A 78 9.99 2.21 0.85
CA GLY A 78 10.83 2.38 -0.35
C GLY A 78 10.22 1.88 -1.67
N PHE A 79 11.02 2.04 -2.73
CA PHE A 79 10.85 1.48 -4.10
C PHE A 79 12.21 1.39 -4.81
N CYS A 80 13.31 1.37 -4.05
CA CYS A 80 14.65 1.61 -4.59
C CYS A 80 15.75 0.74 -3.98
N CYS A 81 15.45 -0.02 -2.92
CA CYS A 81 16.43 -0.81 -2.18
C CYS A 81 15.98 -2.26 -1.97
N GLN A 82 16.96 -3.15 -1.81
CA GLN A 82 16.71 -4.52 -1.37
C GLN A 82 16.21 -4.50 0.09
N GLY A 83 15.02 -5.04 0.33
CA GLY A 83 14.35 -5.02 1.64
C GLY A 83 13.11 -4.12 1.68
N ASP A 84 12.81 -3.44 0.58
CA ASP A 84 11.55 -2.74 0.39
C ASP A 84 10.40 -3.73 0.24
N GLY A 85 9.19 -3.29 0.60
CA GLY A 85 8.02 -4.15 0.62
C GLY A 85 6.88 -3.54 1.40
N ALA A 86 5.81 -4.31 1.54
CA ALA A 86 4.68 -3.99 2.41
C ALA A 86 4.45 -5.11 3.42
N CYS A 87 3.85 -4.76 4.55
CA CYS A 87 3.38 -5.70 5.56
C CYS A 87 2.15 -5.16 6.28
N PHE A 88 1.43 -6.03 6.96
CA PHE A 88 0.23 -5.66 7.71
C PHE A 88 0.06 -6.52 8.96
N GLU A 89 -0.80 -6.08 9.87
CA GLU A 89 -1.23 -6.87 11.02
C GLU A 89 -2.72 -7.14 10.97
N GLY A 90 -3.12 -8.35 11.38
CA GLY A 90 -4.52 -8.74 11.32
C GLY A 90 -4.78 -10.13 11.88
N HIS A 91 -6.04 -10.55 11.72
CA HIS A 91 -6.50 -11.88 12.02
C HIS A 91 -7.20 -12.45 10.80
N TYR A 92 -6.75 -13.62 10.34
CA TYR A 92 -7.37 -14.34 9.24
C TYR A 92 -8.30 -15.44 9.77
N ARG A 93 -9.47 -15.57 9.14
CA ARG A 93 -10.40 -16.70 9.30
C ARG A 93 -11.03 -17.01 7.96
N TYR A 94 -11.46 -18.27 7.79
CA TYR A 94 -12.22 -18.65 6.60
C TYR A 94 -13.47 -17.78 6.44
N GLN A 95 -13.61 -17.20 5.25
CA GLN A 95 -14.81 -16.48 4.81
C GLN A 95 -15.47 -17.23 3.64
N PRO A 96 -16.74 -17.64 3.76
CA PRO A 96 -17.46 -18.27 2.66
C PRO A 96 -17.52 -17.35 1.44
N GLN A 97 -17.33 -17.93 0.24
CA GLN A 97 -17.42 -17.25 -1.05
C GLN A 97 -16.35 -16.18 -1.31
N ALA A 98 -15.28 -16.09 -0.50
CA ALA A 98 -14.18 -15.14 -0.67
C ALA A 98 -13.65 -15.11 -2.12
N ALA A 99 -13.31 -16.27 -2.70
CA ALA A 99 -12.76 -16.36 -4.05
C ALA A 99 -13.72 -15.86 -5.15
N ARG A 100 -15.04 -16.02 -4.96
CA ARG A 100 -16.04 -15.45 -5.86
C ARG A 100 -16.12 -13.94 -5.70
N ASN A 101 -16.22 -13.47 -4.46
CA ASN A 101 -16.38 -12.05 -4.17
C ASN A 101 -15.14 -11.24 -4.59
N ILE A 102 -13.95 -11.82 -4.54
CA ILE A 102 -12.72 -11.22 -5.10
C ILE A 102 -12.83 -11.03 -6.62
N ARG A 103 -13.39 -12.01 -7.35
CA ARG A 103 -13.61 -11.88 -8.80
C ARG A 103 -14.66 -10.82 -9.13
N ASP A 104 -15.67 -10.66 -8.28
CA ASP A 104 -16.67 -9.60 -8.45
C ASP A 104 -16.07 -8.21 -8.17
N HIS A 105 -15.14 -8.10 -7.20
CA HIS A 105 -14.46 -6.86 -6.81
C HIS A 105 -13.37 -6.44 -7.81
N ALA A 106 -12.46 -7.37 -8.14
CA ALA A 106 -11.30 -7.14 -8.99
C ALA A 106 -11.31 -8.15 -10.17
N PRO A 107 -12.20 -7.99 -11.17
CA PRO A 107 -12.42 -9.01 -12.20
C PRO A 107 -11.23 -9.27 -13.13
N GLN A 108 -10.24 -8.38 -13.16
CA GLN A 108 -9.06 -8.49 -14.02
C GLN A 108 -7.77 -8.84 -13.26
N ASP A 109 -7.83 -8.95 -11.93
CA ASP A 109 -6.65 -9.20 -11.10
C ASP A 109 -6.40 -10.70 -10.92
N GLU A 110 -5.65 -11.29 -11.85
CA GLU A 110 -5.36 -12.73 -11.85
C GLU A 110 -4.55 -13.18 -10.62
N GLU A 111 -3.66 -12.33 -10.10
CA GLU A 111 -2.84 -12.67 -8.93
C GLU A 111 -3.68 -12.70 -7.66
N LEU A 112 -4.58 -11.72 -7.49
CA LEU A 112 -5.51 -11.74 -6.37
C LEU A 112 -6.48 -12.92 -6.44
N HIS A 113 -6.89 -13.33 -7.65
CA HIS A 113 -7.69 -14.55 -7.85
C HIS A 113 -6.91 -15.79 -7.41
N ARG A 114 -5.62 -15.88 -7.78
CA ARG A 114 -4.73 -16.99 -7.40
C ARG A 114 -4.60 -17.10 -5.88
N ILE A 115 -4.34 -15.98 -5.20
CA ILE A 115 -4.23 -15.93 -3.73
C ILE A 115 -5.55 -16.38 -3.08
N ALA A 116 -6.69 -15.89 -3.56
CA ALA A 116 -7.99 -16.25 -3.00
C ALA A 116 -8.32 -17.74 -3.17
N ASP A 117 -8.00 -18.31 -4.34
CA ASP A 117 -8.17 -19.73 -4.62
C ASP A 117 -7.25 -20.61 -3.76
N GLU A 118 -6.00 -20.17 -3.54
CA GLU A 118 -5.03 -20.86 -2.69
C GLU A 118 -5.50 -20.89 -1.24
N LEU A 119 -5.92 -19.74 -0.68
CA LEU A 119 -6.50 -19.66 0.66
C LEU A 119 -7.71 -20.59 0.81
N GLN A 120 -8.57 -20.65 -0.21
CA GLN A 120 -9.72 -21.55 -0.23
C GLN A 120 -9.31 -23.02 -0.27
N ALA A 121 -8.34 -23.40 -1.11
CA ALA A 121 -7.85 -24.77 -1.23
C ALA A 121 -7.19 -25.25 0.06
N ILE A 122 -6.38 -24.40 0.70
CA ILE A 122 -5.78 -24.65 2.01
C ILE A 122 -6.88 -24.90 3.05
N GLN A 123 -7.87 -24.01 3.16
CA GLN A 123 -8.96 -24.18 4.10
C GLN A 123 -9.77 -25.46 3.85
N GLN A 124 -10.05 -25.81 2.60
CA GLN A 124 -10.78 -27.03 2.25
C GLN A 124 -10.08 -28.30 2.76
N ARG A 125 -8.75 -28.40 2.59
CA ARG A 125 -7.94 -29.53 3.09
C ARG A 125 -7.94 -29.63 4.61
N HIS A 126 -8.20 -28.52 5.29
CA HIS A 126 -8.20 -28.42 6.75
C HIS A 126 -9.60 -28.21 7.34
N PHE A 127 -10.64 -28.61 6.61
CA PHE A 127 -12.04 -28.60 7.04
C PHE A 127 -12.53 -27.21 7.50
N TRP A 128 -11.99 -26.14 6.89
CA TRP A 128 -12.36 -24.74 7.15
C TRP A 128 -12.06 -24.25 8.58
N GLN A 129 -11.09 -24.88 9.26
CA GLN A 129 -10.82 -24.63 10.69
C GLN A 129 -9.61 -23.74 10.95
N LEU A 130 -8.81 -23.40 9.94
CA LEU A 130 -7.59 -22.63 10.14
C LEU A 130 -7.90 -21.16 10.42
N GLN A 131 -7.14 -20.60 11.33
CA GLN A 131 -7.10 -19.18 11.65
C GLN A 131 -5.64 -18.76 11.78
N ALA A 132 -5.33 -17.49 11.48
CA ALA A 132 -3.99 -16.96 11.69
C ALA A 132 -4.03 -15.64 12.46
N ASP A 133 -3.11 -15.48 13.40
CA ASP A 133 -2.74 -14.16 13.94
C ASP A 133 -1.50 -13.67 13.20
N ILE A 134 -1.58 -12.44 12.68
CA ILE A 134 -0.53 -11.81 11.90
C ILE A 134 -0.03 -10.62 12.71
N GLN A 135 1.26 -10.65 13.01
CA GLN A 135 1.95 -9.61 13.78
C GLN A 135 3.16 -9.12 13.01
N HIS A 136 3.46 -7.83 13.09
CA HIS A 136 4.73 -7.32 12.61
C HIS A 136 5.71 -7.20 13.79
N ARG A 137 6.94 -7.69 13.60
CA ARG A 137 8.03 -7.44 14.55
C ARG A 137 9.28 -6.98 13.81
N GLY A 138 9.75 -5.79 14.14
CA GLY A 138 11.03 -5.31 13.66
C GLY A 138 10.99 -3.85 13.26
N ARG A 139 12.07 -3.42 12.61
CA ARG A 139 12.24 -2.04 12.11
C ARG A 139 11.97 -1.90 10.61
N TYR A 140 11.89 -3.02 9.89
CA TYR A 140 11.73 -3.07 8.44
C TYR A 140 10.32 -3.52 8.06
N TYR A 141 9.78 -3.00 6.97
CA TYR A 141 8.41 -3.27 6.51
C TYR A 141 8.46 -4.00 5.17
N HIS A 142 8.33 -5.32 5.18
CA HIS A 142 8.23 -6.16 3.99
C HIS A 142 7.53 -7.47 4.35
N ALA A 143 7.10 -8.28 3.37
CA ALA A 143 6.26 -9.45 3.61
C ALA A 143 6.83 -10.39 4.68
N HIS A 144 8.11 -10.76 4.56
CA HIS A 144 8.78 -11.64 5.53
C HIS A 144 9.11 -11.01 6.91
N THR A 145 8.70 -9.78 7.21
CA THR A 145 8.71 -9.25 8.60
C THR A 145 7.41 -9.51 9.35
N MET A 146 6.41 -10.10 8.68
CA MET A 146 5.22 -10.62 9.35
C MET A 146 5.56 -11.93 10.05
N ASN A 147 5.21 -12.02 11.33
CA ASN A 147 5.16 -13.25 12.10
C ASN A 147 3.71 -13.76 12.06
N ILE A 148 3.52 -14.93 11.46
CA ILE A 148 2.22 -15.55 11.26
C ILE A 148 2.14 -16.77 12.17
N THR A 149 1.15 -16.78 13.07
CA THR A 149 0.88 -17.92 13.94
C THR A 149 -0.44 -18.55 13.51
N VAL A 150 -0.39 -19.80 13.03
CA VAL A 150 -1.56 -20.52 12.54
C VAL A 150 -2.12 -21.44 13.62
N THR A 151 -3.43 -21.36 13.84
CA THR A 151 -4.14 -22.16 14.85
C THR A 151 -5.41 -22.74 14.27
N ARG A 152 -6.02 -23.69 14.99
CA ARG A 152 -7.37 -24.18 14.70
C ARG A 152 -8.37 -23.54 15.64
N HIS A 153 -9.58 -23.25 15.13
CA HIS A 153 -10.67 -22.73 15.96
C HIS A 153 -11.07 -23.69 17.10
N ASN A 154 -10.95 -25.00 16.89
CA ASN A 154 -11.29 -26.00 17.90
C ASN A 154 -10.04 -26.41 18.69
N VAL A 155 -10.02 -26.09 19.98
CA VAL A 155 -8.91 -26.41 20.92
C VAL A 155 -8.71 -27.92 21.10
N ALA A 156 -9.73 -28.74 20.82
CA ALA A 156 -9.62 -30.20 20.85
C ALA A 156 -9.10 -30.81 19.54
N ALA A 157 -8.85 -29.99 18.51
CA ALA A 157 -8.30 -30.44 17.25
C ALA A 157 -6.79 -30.68 17.37
N GLN A 158 -6.29 -31.64 16.58
CA GLN A 158 -4.86 -31.92 16.45
C GLN A 158 -4.09 -30.66 16.02
N ASP A 159 -2.85 -30.53 16.49
CA ASP A 159 -1.97 -29.42 16.16
C ASP A 159 -1.92 -29.15 14.65
N VAL A 160 -1.70 -27.89 14.29
CA VAL A 160 -1.51 -27.50 12.89
C VAL A 160 -0.21 -28.14 12.40
N THR A 161 -0.27 -28.81 11.25
CA THR A 161 0.92 -29.39 10.62
C THR A 161 1.82 -28.27 10.11
N GLU A 162 3.14 -28.43 10.19
CA GLU A 162 4.11 -27.46 9.69
C GLU A 162 3.84 -27.08 8.22
N ASP A 163 3.50 -28.05 7.38
CA ASP A 163 3.12 -27.82 5.97
C ASP A 163 1.90 -26.90 5.80
N ALA A 164 0.94 -26.97 6.73
CA ALA A 164 -0.28 -26.16 6.68
C ALA A 164 -0.03 -24.74 7.16
N GLU A 165 0.81 -24.60 8.20
CA GLU A 165 1.28 -23.31 8.67
C GLU A 165 2.09 -22.60 7.59
N HIS A 166 3.02 -23.32 6.95
CA HIS A 166 3.83 -22.79 5.86
C HIS A 166 2.96 -22.37 4.67
N ALA A 167 2.09 -23.25 4.16
CA ALA A 167 1.24 -22.92 3.01
C ALA A 167 0.33 -21.70 3.26
N LEU A 168 -0.26 -21.61 4.46
CA LEU A 168 -1.10 -20.46 4.81
C LEU A 168 -0.26 -19.18 4.97
N SER A 169 0.96 -19.29 5.50
CA SER A 169 1.86 -18.15 5.65
C SER A 169 2.32 -17.62 4.29
N GLU A 170 2.68 -18.51 3.35
CA GLU A 170 3.06 -18.11 1.98
C GLU A 170 1.93 -17.37 1.28
N ALA A 171 0.69 -17.87 1.32
CA ALA A 171 -0.45 -17.16 0.74
C ALA A 171 -0.69 -15.76 1.34
N LEU A 172 -0.36 -15.57 2.63
CA LEU A 172 -0.44 -14.26 3.29
C LEU A 172 0.76 -13.35 2.95
N TYR A 173 1.95 -13.92 2.72
CA TYR A 173 3.09 -13.18 2.18
C TYR A 173 2.84 -12.72 0.75
N ASP A 174 2.23 -13.57 -0.09
CA ASP A 174 1.83 -13.21 -1.45
C ASP A 174 0.84 -12.04 -1.45
N LEU A 175 -0.10 -12.02 -0.51
CA LEU A 175 -1.01 -10.88 -0.36
C LEU A 175 -0.29 -9.58 0.05
N ALA A 176 0.73 -9.67 0.91
CA ALA A 176 1.54 -8.50 1.25
C ALA A 176 2.40 -8.04 0.06
N HIS A 177 2.88 -8.98 -0.76
CA HIS A 177 3.60 -8.67 -1.99
C HIS A 177 2.69 -8.01 -3.03
N TRP A 178 1.47 -8.53 -3.21
CA TRP A 178 0.44 -7.93 -4.06
C TRP A 178 0.18 -6.47 -3.67
N LEU A 179 -0.01 -6.19 -2.37
CA LEU A 179 -0.17 -4.82 -1.87
C LEU A 179 1.01 -3.93 -2.26
N TYR A 180 2.23 -4.44 -2.11
CA TYR A 180 3.43 -3.69 -2.45
C TYR A 180 3.49 -3.35 -3.95
N CYS A 181 3.12 -4.30 -4.83
CA CYS A 181 3.02 -4.04 -6.27
C CYS A 181 1.97 -2.98 -6.59
N GLN A 182 0.81 -2.96 -5.91
CA GLN A 182 -0.19 -1.90 -6.12
C GLN A 182 0.35 -0.53 -5.70
N LEU A 183 1.05 -0.45 -4.57
CA LEU A 183 1.69 0.79 -4.11
C LEU A 183 2.77 1.26 -5.09
N GLU A 184 3.58 0.35 -5.63
CA GLU A 184 4.60 0.66 -6.63
C GLU A 184 3.99 1.16 -7.94
N ASN A 185 2.91 0.51 -8.41
CA ASN A 185 2.19 0.93 -9.62
C ASN A 185 1.57 2.32 -9.47
N GLU A 186 0.93 2.59 -8.33
CA GLU A 186 0.34 3.89 -8.03
C GLU A 186 1.42 4.97 -7.96
N TYR A 187 2.53 4.70 -7.27
CA TYR A 187 3.66 5.63 -7.22
C TYR A 187 4.24 5.90 -8.60
N ALA A 188 4.43 4.87 -9.42
CA ALA A 188 4.95 4.99 -10.78
C ALA A 188 3.99 5.80 -11.69
N TRP A 189 2.68 5.64 -11.51
CA TRP A 189 1.68 6.43 -12.23
C TRP A 189 1.73 7.91 -11.81
N LEU A 190 1.68 8.19 -10.50
CA LEU A 190 1.69 9.56 -9.97
C LEU A 190 3.00 10.32 -10.24
N THR A 191 4.10 9.60 -10.42
CA THR A 191 5.42 10.16 -10.76
C THR A 191 5.72 10.09 -12.27
N SER A 192 4.77 9.65 -13.09
CA SER A 192 4.92 9.65 -14.54
C SER A 192 5.04 11.08 -15.08
N PRO A 193 5.81 11.30 -16.16
CA PRO A 193 5.96 12.62 -16.77
C PRO A 193 4.64 13.34 -17.05
N GLU A 194 3.62 12.59 -17.50
CA GLU A 194 2.29 13.09 -17.83
C GLU A 194 1.52 13.50 -16.58
N ALA A 195 1.46 12.63 -15.56
CA ALA A 195 0.76 12.94 -14.30
C ALA A 195 1.41 14.11 -13.56
N VAL A 196 2.75 14.18 -13.57
CA VAL A 196 3.48 15.28 -12.95
C VAL A 196 3.21 16.60 -13.68
N ASP A 197 3.18 16.60 -15.02
CA ASP A 197 2.83 17.81 -15.77
C ASP A 197 1.41 18.31 -15.42
N GLU A 198 0.43 17.40 -15.37
CA GLU A 198 -0.94 17.73 -14.98
C GLU A 198 -1.02 18.25 -13.54
N ALA A 199 -0.32 17.61 -12.60
CA ALA A 199 -0.27 18.03 -11.21
C ALA A 199 0.42 19.39 -11.03
N LEU A 200 1.48 19.66 -11.80
CA LEU A 200 2.17 20.95 -11.78
C LEU A 200 1.25 22.09 -12.22
N ILE A 201 0.44 21.86 -13.25
CA ILE A 201 -0.56 22.82 -13.76
C ILE A 201 -1.70 22.98 -12.75
N ALA A 202 -2.27 21.87 -12.27
CA ALA A 202 -3.41 21.88 -11.36
C ALA A 202 -3.07 22.54 -10.00
N GLY A 203 -1.86 22.30 -9.49
CA GLY A 203 -1.36 22.93 -8.27
C GLY A 203 -0.96 24.40 -8.45
N GLY A 204 -0.91 24.90 -9.68
CA GLY A 204 -0.53 26.29 -9.98
C GLY A 204 0.92 26.60 -9.59
N TYR A 205 1.81 25.61 -9.66
CA TYR A 205 3.20 25.79 -9.31
C TYR A 205 3.90 26.67 -10.35
N THR A 206 4.68 27.62 -9.85
CA THR A 206 5.41 28.60 -10.65
C THR A 206 6.92 28.37 -10.60
N PHE A 207 7.59 28.62 -11.72
CA PHE A 207 8.99 28.33 -11.92
C PHE A 207 9.71 29.53 -12.53
N THR A 208 11.01 29.62 -12.30
CA THR A 208 11.89 30.50 -13.07
C THR A 208 12.08 29.94 -14.49
N GLU A 209 12.57 30.76 -15.42
CA GLU A 209 12.88 30.33 -16.81
C GLU A 209 13.82 29.11 -16.85
N ALA A 210 14.69 28.97 -15.84
CA ALA A 210 15.62 27.85 -15.72
C ALA A 210 15.02 26.58 -15.12
N GLY A 211 13.72 26.57 -14.78
CA GLY A 211 13.00 25.41 -14.23
C GLY A 211 13.08 25.25 -12.70
N HIS A 212 13.60 26.25 -11.97
CA HIS A 212 13.64 26.20 -10.51
C HIS A 212 12.31 26.68 -9.91
N ARG A 213 11.81 25.95 -8.90
CA ARG A 213 10.59 26.30 -8.17
C ARG A 213 10.69 27.71 -7.57
N PHE A 214 9.62 28.49 -7.69
CA PHE A 214 9.55 29.84 -7.16
C PHE A 214 8.27 30.08 -6.36
N GLY A 215 8.38 30.31 -5.05
CA GLY A 215 7.24 30.58 -4.16
C GLY A 215 7.08 29.53 -3.09
#